data_AF-A0A426YDL5-F1
#
_entry.id   AF-A0A426YDL5-F1
#
_cell.length_a   1.000
_cell.length_b   1.000
_cell.length_c   1.000
_cell.angle_alpha   90.00
_cell.angle_beta   90.00
_cell.angle_gamma   90.00
#
_symmetry.space_group_name_H-M   'P 1'
#
loop_
_entity.id
_entity.type
_entity.pdbx_description
1 polymer ?
#
loop_
_entity_poly.entity_id
_entity_poly.type
_entity_poly.pdbx_seq_one_letter_code
_entity_poly.pdbx_strand_id
1 'polypeptide(L)'
;MSWVYPVILEAQKGVQKVMVNTGMSIDILYFDAFQKLWLTIVDLSPISSTLIGFIGDSITPLGMIVLLVTLRLEPRSKTMMVTFMVVNLSLTYNVILG
;
A
#
# COMPACT_ATOMS: atom_id res chain seq x y z
N MET A 1 -16.39 -15.94 -1.49
CA MET A 1 -16.61 -14.74 -0.66
C MET A 1 -15.24 -14.20 -0.25
N SER A 2 -14.82 -13.06 -0.79
CA SER A 2 -13.56 -12.43 -0.40
C SER A 2 -13.82 -11.55 0.81
N TRP A 3 -13.32 -11.94 1.98
CA TRP A 3 -13.41 -11.11 3.18
C TRP A 3 -12.39 -10.00 3.06
N VAL A 4 -12.88 -8.78 2.82
CA VAL A 4 -12.05 -7.59 2.74
C VAL A 4 -11.82 -7.11 4.17
N TYR A 5 -10.59 -7.24 4.67
CA TYR A 5 -10.26 -6.91 6.06
C TYR A 5 -9.95 -5.41 6.21
N PRO A 6 -10.45 -4.74 7.26
CA PRO A 6 -10.03 -3.38 7.58
C PRO A 6 -8.58 -3.41 8.07
N VAL A 7 -7.70 -2.71 7.35
CA VAL A 7 -6.29 -2.58 7.72
C VAL A 7 -6.03 -1.16 8.16
N ILE A 8 -5.29 -1.02 9.26
CA ILE A 8 -4.84 0.28 9.76
C ILE A 8 -3.39 0.45 9.32
N LEU A 9 -3.14 1.48 8.52
CA LEU A 9 -1.79 1.95 8.22
C LEU A 9 -1.43 3.06 9.19
N GLU A 10 -0.29 2.93 9.83
CA GLU A 10 0.31 4.00 10.63
C GLU A 10 1.58 4.50 9.95
N ALA A 11 1.61 5.80 9.70
CA ALA A 11 2.76 6.55 9.24
C ALA A 11 3.20 7.52 10.34
N GLN A 12 4.40 8.10 10.19
CA GLN A 12 5.08 8.92 11.19
C GLN A 12 4.23 10.00 11.88
N LYS A 13 3.11 10.44 11.27
CA LYS A 13 2.19 11.45 11.83
C LYS A 13 0.70 11.15 11.64
N GLY A 14 0.29 9.95 11.22
CA GLY A 14 -1.12 9.71 10.87
C GLY A 14 -1.52 8.24 10.82
N VAL A 15 -2.80 8.01 11.09
CA VAL A 15 -3.44 6.69 11.05
C VAL A 15 -4.53 6.72 10.00
N GLN A 16 -4.47 5.82 9.01
CA GLN A 16 -5.50 5.70 7.99
C GLN A 16 -6.04 4.27 7.94
N LYS A 17 -7.37 4.15 7.92
CA LYS A 17 -8.03 2.88 7.58
C LYS A 17 -8.05 2.72 6.07
N VAL A 18 -7.48 1.62 5.60
CA VAL A 18 -7.46 1.25 4.19
C VAL A 18 -8.05 -0.13 4.00
N MET A 19 -8.57 -0.33 2.80
CA MET A 19 -9.18 -1.56 2.36
C MET A 19 -8.13 -2.34 1.55
N VAL A 20 -7.90 -3.60 1.91
CA VAL A 20 -6.87 -4.45 1.28
C VAL A 20 -7.50 -5.50 0.39
N ASN A 21 -7.00 -5.64 -0.83
CA ASN A 21 -7.27 -6.79 -1.70
C ASN A 21 -6.08 -7.78 -1.63
N THR A 22 -6.29 -9.00 -1.15
CA THR A 22 -5.23 -9.99 -0.82
C THR A 22 -4.90 -10.95 -1.97
N GLY A 23 -4.75 -10.44 -3.19
CA GLY A 23 -4.69 -11.25 -4.42
C GLY A 23 -3.46 -11.04 -5.30
N MET A 24 -2.54 -10.15 -4.93
CA MET A 24 -1.38 -9.80 -5.77
C MET A 24 -0.08 -9.94 -5.01
N SER A 25 0.92 -10.62 -5.58
CA SER A 25 2.23 -10.91 -4.94
C SER A 25 3.05 -9.69 -4.46
N ILE A 26 2.56 -8.45 -4.65
CA ILE A 26 3.26 -7.21 -4.32
C ILE A 26 2.27 -6.30 -3.57
N ASP A 27 2.72 -5.76 -2.43
CA ASP A 27 1.97 -4.76 -1.67
C ASP A 27 2.05 -3.39 -2.36
N ILE A 28 0.92 -2.88 -2.85
CA ILE A 28 0.82 -1.60 -3.57
C ILE A 28 0.06 -0.58 -2.73
N LEU A 29 0.65 0.60 -2.55
CA LEU A 29 0.02 1.77 -1.95
C LEU A 29 -0.25 2.82 -3.03
N TYR A 30 -1.50 3.25 -3.16
CA TYR A 30 -1.83 4.29 -4.12
C TYR A 30 -1.44 5.67 -3.61
N PHE A 31 -1.04 6.55 -4.52
CA PHE A 31 -0.55 7.88 -4.17
C PHE A 31 -1.57 8.69 -3.34
N ASP A 32 -2.88 8.55 -3.60
CA ASP A 32 -3.93 9.20 -2.80
C ASP A 32 -3.93 8.77 -1.33
N ALA A 33 -3.70 7.47 -1.05
CA ALA A 33 -3.60 6.96 0.31
C ALA A 33 -2.27 7.39 0.96
N PHE A 34 -1.19 7.38 0.18
CA PHE A 34 0.10 7.92 0.59
C PHE A 34 0.01 9.38 1.05
N GLN A 35 -0.69 10.23 0.30
CA GLN A 35 -0.91 11.64 0.69
C GLN A 35 -1.78 11.78 1.95
N LYS A 36 -2.80 10.93 2.12
CA LYS A 36 -3.66 10.91 3.32
C LYS A 36 -2.91 10.45 4.58
N LEU A 37 -1.82 9.72 4.42
CA LEU A 37 -0.89 9.38 5.50
C LEU A 37 0.11 10.51 5.83
N TRP A 38 -0.03 11.68 5.20
CA TRP A 38 0.86 12.83 5.38
C TRP A 38 2.32 12.53 5.01
N LEU A 39 2.51 11.61 4.08
CA LEU A 39 3.81 11.24 3.55
C LEU A 39 4.10 12.04 2.29
N THR A 40 5.39 12.22 2.01
CA THR A 40 5.90 13.03 0.92
C THR A 40 6.92 12.25 0.11
N ILE A 41 7.11 12.64 -1.15
CA ILE A 41 8.00 11.92 -2.09
C ILE A 41 9.46 11.81 -1.58
N VAL A 42 9.85 12.62 -0.60
CA VAL A 42 11.17 12.52 0.06
C VAL A 42 11.27 11.35 1.04
N ASP A 43 10.13 10.81 1.49
CA ASP A 43 10.03 9.62 2.35
C ASP A 43 10.11 8.31 1.54
N LEU A 44 10.11 8.41 0.20
CA LEU A 44 10.23 7.28 -0.71
C LEU A 44 11.69 6.90 -0.92
N SER A 45 11.94 5.59 -0.86
CA SER A 45 13.17 5.00 -1.40
C SER A 45 13.07 4.92 -2.93
N PRO A 46 14.08 5.39 -3.67
CA PRO A 46 14.09 5.31 -5.12
C PRO A 46 14.09 3.85 -5.56
N ILE A 47 13.37 3.57 -6.65
CA ILE A 47 13.30 2.25 -7.26
C ILE A 47 13.50 2.39 -8.77
N SER A 48 14.27 1.49 -9.37
CA SER A 48 14.53 1.46 -10.82
C SER A 48 13.70 0.40 -11.54
N SER A 49 12.93 -0.42 -10.82
CA SER A 49 12.09 -1.45 -11.42
C SER A 49 10.74 -0.88 -11.87
N THR A 50 10.32 -1.27 -13.07
CA THR A 50 9.01 -0.98 -13.61
C THR A 50 8.15 -2.24 -13.46
N LEU A 51 6.90 -2.06 -13.03
CA LEU A 51 5.98 -3.17 -12.84
C LEU A 51 5.25 -3.42 -14.17
N ILE A 52 5.54 -4.55 -14.82
CA ILE A 52 4.93 -4.90 -16.10
C ILE A 52 3.66 -5.71 -15.80
N GLY A 53 2.51 -5.12 -16.12
CA GLY A 53 1.22 -5.77 -15.98
C GLY A 53 0.99 -6.85 -17.04
N PHE A 54 0.00 -7.71 -16.80
CA PHE A 54 -0.35 -8.84 -17.67
C PHE A 54 -0.75 -8.44 -19.11
N ILE A 55 -1.16 -7.19 -19.35
CA ILE A 55 -1.56 -6.68 -20.67
C ILE A 55 -0.40 -5.95 -21.38
N GLY A 56 0.80 -5.90 -20.77
CA GLY A 56 1.96 -5.19 -21.31
C GLY A 56 2.01 -3.71 -20.89
N ASP A 57 1.06 -3.24 -20.10
CA ASP A 57 1.12 -1.92 -19.47
C ASP A 57 2.25 -1.89 -18.44
N SER A 58 3.17 -0.94 -18.61
CA SER A 58 4.28 -0.71 -17.69
C SER A 58 3.91 0.40 -16.71
N ILE A 59 3.79 0.05 -15.43
CA ILE A 59 3.57 1.01 -14.36
C ILE A 59 4.92 1.38 -13.79
N THR A 60 5.31 2.65 -13.92
CA THR A 60 6.48 3.18 -13.22
C THR A 60 6.07 3.58 -11.81
N PRO A 61 6.52 2.88 -10.77
CA PRO A 61 6.27 3.30 -9.39
C PRO A 61 6.98 4.61 -9.07
N LEU A 62 6.42 5.36 -8.12
CA LEU A 62 7.06 6.56 -7.57
C LEU A 62 8.22 6.20 -6.63
N GLY A 63 8.16 5.03 -6.00
CA GLY A 63 9.17 4.54 -5.07
C GLY A 63 8.64 3.45 -4.15
N MET A 64 9.44 3.10 -3.15
CA MET A 64 9.02 2.19 -2.08
C MET A 64 9.00 2.88 -0.73
N ILE A 65 8.17 2.39 0.18
CA ILE A 65 8.12 2.82 1.56
C ILE A 65 7.84 1.66 2.50
N VAL A 66 8.46 1.67 3.68
CA VAL A 66 8.15 0.72 4.74
C VAL A 66 7.17 1.40 5.71
N LEU A 67 6.00 0.81 5.89
CA LEU A 67 4.98 1.31 6.81
C LEU A 67 4.65 0.28 7.88
N LEU A 68 4.26 0.79 9.06
CA LEU A 68 3.75 -0.05 10.12
C LEU A 68 2.27 -0.34 9.84
N VAL A 69 1.94 -1.62 9.70
CA VAL A 69 0.60 -2.08 9.36
C VAL A 69 0.05 -2.85 10.54
N THR A 70 -1.08 -2.39 11.07
CA THR A 70 -1.83 -3.09 12.10
C THR A 70 -3.05 -3.76 11.47
N LEU A 71 -2.95 -5.08 11.32
CA LEU A 71 -4.05 -5.96 10.95
C LEU A 71 -4.89 -6.24 12.20
N ARG A 72 -6.13 -5.75 12.23
CA ARG A 72 -7.03 -5.96 13.36
C ARG A 72 -8.05 -7.04 13.00
N LEU A 73 -7.72 -8.29 13.34
CA LEU A 73 -8.61 -9.44 13.25
C LEU A 73 -9.11 -9.79 14.64
N GLU A 74 -10.17 -9.14 15.10
CA GLU A 74 -10.75 -9.36 16.44
C GLU A 74 -10.87 -10.87 16.76
N PRO A 75 -10.39 -11.33 17.94
CA PRO A 75 -9.85 -10.55 19.07
C PRO A 75 -8.33 -10.24 18.98
N ARG A 76 -7.67 -10.52 17.86
CA ARG A 76 -6.21 -10.43 17.68
C ARG A 76 -5.81 -9.28 16.75
N SER A 77 -5.00 -8.35 17.25
CA SER A 77 -4.27 -7.41 16.40
C SER A 77 -2.87 -7.94 16.11
N LYS A 78 -2.40 -7.81 14.88
CA LYS A 78 -1.01 -8.06 14.50
C LYS A 78 -0.45 -6.82 13.83
N THR A 79 0.64 -6.30 14.39
CA THR A 79 1.37 -5.18 13.81
C THR A 79 2.64 -5.71 13.15
N MET A 80 2.93 -5.26 11.94
CA MET A 80 4.08 -5.69 11.14
C MET A 80 4.58 -4.55 10.27
N MET A 81 5.88 -4.54 9.96
CA MET A 81 6.43 -3.65 8.93
C MET A 81 6.18 -4.28 7.57
N VAL A 82 5.57 -3.53 6.66
CA VAL A 82 5.26 -3.95 5.30
C VAL A 82 5.88 -2.98 4.33
N THR A 83 6.51 -3.49 3.27
CA THR A 83 7.11 -2.66 2.22
C THR A 83 6.08 -2.47 1.12
N PHE A 84 5.64 -1.24 0.93
CA PHE A 84 4.71 -0.87 -0.13
C PHE A 84 5.44 -0.25 -1.31
N MET A 85 5.01 -0.64 -2.51
CA MET A 85 5.32 0.10 -3.72
C MET A 85 4.28 1.20 -3.93
N VAL A 86 4.74 2.46 -4.05
CA VAL A 86 3.84 3.59 -4.27
C VAL A 86 3.65 3.81 -5.76
N VAL A 87 2.40 3.79 -6.22
CA VAL A 87 2.06 3.99 -7.64
C VAL A 87 1.11 5.18 -7.80
N ASN A 88 1.35 5.97 -8.85
CA ASN A 88 0.47 7.07 -9.25
C ASN A 88 -0.52 6.59 -10.31
N LEU A 89 -1.47 5.74 -9.91
CA LEU A 89 -2.52 5.23 -10.78
C LEU A 89 -3.88 5.62 -10.25
N SER A 90 -4.75 6.09 -11.13
CA SER A 90 -6.16 6.34 -10.81
C SER A 90 -6.95 5.03 -10.94
N LEU A 91 -6.86 4.16 -9.94
CA LEU A 91 -7.73 2.98 -9.83
C LEU A 91 -8.65 3.15 -8.60
N THR A 92 -9.82 2.53 -8.65
CA THR A 92 -10.87 2.62 -7.61
C THR A 92 -10.48 1.98 -6.26
N TYR A 93 -9.29 1.42 -6.15
CA TYR A 93 -8.79 0.68 -4.99
C TYR A 93 -7.65 1.47 -4.33
N ASN A 94 -7.63 1.53 -3.00
CA ASN A 94 -6.69 2.37 -2.25
C ASN A 94 -5.42 1.64 -1.81
N VAL A 95 -5.44 0.31 -1.67
CA VAL A 95 -4.30 -0.56 -1.31
C VAL A 95 -4.55 -1.98 -1.82
N ILE A 96 -3.49 -2.66 -2.24
CA ILE A 96 -3.50 -4.10 -2.57
C ILE A 96 -2.39 -4.75 -1.74
N LEU A 97 -2.68 -5.84 -1.01
CA LEU A 97 -1.68 -6.63 -0.29
C LEU A 97 -1.55 -8.01 -0.94
N GLY A 98 -0.39 -8.63 -0.81
CA GLY A 98 -0.12 -10.00 -1.26
C GLY A 98 -0.18 -11.05 -0.19
#